data_AF-A0A6C8GMD8-F1
#
_entry.id   AF-A0A6C8GMD8-F1
#
_cell.length_a   1.000
_cell.length_b   1.000
_cell.length_c   1.000
_cell.angle_alpha   90.00
_cell.angle_beta   90.00
_cell.angle_gamma   90.00
#
_symmetry.space_group_name_H-M   'P 1'
#
loop_
_entity.id
_entity.type
_entity.pdbx_description
1 polymer ?
#
loop_
_entity_poly.entity_id
_entity_poly.type
_entity_poly.pdbx_seq_one_letter_code
_entity_poly.pdbx_strand_id
1 'polypeptide(L)'
;MGERISDEVIAHCHQCGASCDSHTNCKNDGCHLLFIQCPQCASKFNGCCSEQCCEELALPEEEQRRRRAGRENGNKIFNKSRGRLNSKLSIPDPAE
;
A
#
# COMPACT_ATOMS: atom_id res chain seq x y z
N MET A 1 2.63 -14.68 -0.86
CA MET A 1 3.89 -14.64 -0.08
C MET A 1 5.03 -14.88 -1.06
N GLY A 2 6.08 -14.05 -1.05
CA GLY A 2 7.20 -14.17 -1.99
C GLY A 2 8.24 -15.22 -1.57
N GLU A 3 9.09 -15.62 -2.52
CA GLU A 3 10.27 -16.47 -2.28
C GLU A 3 11.47 -15.60 -1.90
N ARG A 4 12.27 -16.04 -0.92
CA ARG A 4 13.50 -15.33 -0.51
C ARG A 4 14.65 -15.74 -1.43
N ILE A 5 15.27 -14.74 -2.08
CA ILE A 5 16.39 -14.94 -3.03
C ILE A 5 17.76 -14.73 -2.35
N SER A 6 17.84 -13.90 -1.31
CA SER A 6 19.07 -13.62 -0.53
C SER A 6 18.70 -13.26 0.91
N ASP A 7 19.65 -13.40 1.84
CA ASP A 7 19.53 -12.98 3.25
C ASP A 7 19.86 -11.49 3.46
N GLU A 8 20.28 -10.78 2.42
CA GLU A 8 20.57 -9.36 2.49
C GLU A 8 19.27 -8.53 2.64
N VAL A 9 19.19 -7.75 3.72
CA VAL A 9 18.07 -6.85 3.98
C VAL A 9 18.34 -5.48 3.34
N ILE A 10 17.74 -5.23 2.19
CA ILE A 10 17.90 -3.97 1.43
C ILE A 10 16.83 -2.92 1.72
N ALA A 11 15.92 -3.19 2.65
CA ALA A 11 14.77 -2.34 2.94
C ALA A 11 14.66 -1.96 4.42
N HIS A 12 13.82 -0.96 4.69
CA HIS A 12 13.63 -0.40 6.02
C HIS A 12 12.14 -0.36 6.39
N CYS A 13 11.85 -0.51 7.67
CA CYS A 13 10.53 -0.33 8.24
C CYS A 13 10.03 1.09 7.96
N HIS A 14 8.82 1.22 7.42
CA HIS A 14 8.26 2.54 7.07
C HIS A 14 7.91 3.40 8.30
N GLN A 15 7.81 2.79 9.49
CA GLN A 15 7.36 3.46 10.72
C GLN A 15 8.51 3.89 11.63
N CYS A 16 9.59 3.11 11.68
CA CYS A 16 10.73 3.40 12.56
C CYS A 16 12.09 3.46 11.85
N GLY A 17 12.17 3.12 10.56
CA GLY A 17 13.40 3.13 9.79
C GLY A 17 14.38 1.97 10.08
N ALA A 18 14.07 1.05 10.99
CA ALA A 18 14.92 -0.11 11.24
C ALA A 18 15.02 -1.02 9.99
N SER A 19 16.17 -1.64 9.77
CA SER A 19 16.36 -2.58 8.65
C SER A 19 15.43 -3.79 8.78
N CYS A 20 14.56 -3.98 7.80
CA CYS A 20 13.71 -5.16 7.66
C CYS A 20 13.09 -5.22 6.24
N ASP A 21 12.80 -6.42 5.77
CA ASP A 21 12.22 -6.71 4.44
C ASP A 21 10.81 -7.33 4.52
N SER A 22 10.23 -7.42 5.72
CA SER A 22 8.90 -8.01 5.95
C SER A 22 7.78 -7.14 5.38
N HIS A 23 7.23 -7.56 4.25
CA HIS A 23 6.07 -6.94 3.63
C HIS A 23 4.77 -7.45 4.27
N THR A 24 3.87 -6.53 4.62
CA THR A 24 2.54 -6.85 5.14
C THR A 24 1.50 -5.86 4.61
N ASN A 25 0.25 -6.30 4.49
CA ASN A 25 -0.85 -5.39 4.26
C ASN A 25 -1.27 -4.75 5.59
N CYS A 26 -1.66 -3.48 5.55
CA CYS A 26 -2.31 -2.83 6.68
C CYS A 26 -3.58 -3.59 7.05
N LYS A 27 -3.75 -3.92 8.34
CA LYS A 27 -4.93 -4.66 8.84
C LYS A 27 -6.25 -3.88 8.75
N ASN A 28 -6.21 -2.56 8.63
CA ASN A 28 -7.42 -1.78 8.33
C ASN A 28 -7.87 -2.07 6.88
N ASP A 29 -9.03 -2.73 6.73
CA ASP A 29 -9.63 -3.06 5.43
C ASP A 29 -9.98 -1.82 4.59
N GLY A 30 -10.05 -0.62 5.18
CA GLY A 30 -10.21 0.61 4.40
C GLY A 30 -8.95 1.09 3.71
N CYS A 31 -7.79 0.68 4.22
CA CYS A 31 -6.49 1.09 3.74
C CYS A 31 -5.87 0.03 2.82
N HIS A 32 -5.74 -1.21 3.31
CA HIS A 32 -5.09 -2.34 2.62
C HIS A 32 -3.73 -2.01 1.96
N LEU A 33 -3.03 -0.98 2.42
CA LEU A 33 -1.73 -0.62 1.89
C LEU A 33 -0.73 -1.74 2.16
N LEU A 34 -0.05 -2.22 1.11
CA LEU A 34 1.10 -3.11 1.23
C LEU A 34 2.34 -2.28 1.58
N PHE A 35 2.98 -2.57 2.71
CA PHE A 35 4.13 -1.82 3.21
C PHE A 35 5.09 -2.72 3.99
N ILE A 36 6.27 -2.20 4.34
CA ILE A 36 7.28 -2.93 5.12
C ILE A 36 7.19 -2.54 6.60
N GLN A 37 6.98 -3.53 7.47
CA GLN A 37 6.83 -3.34 8.92
C GLN A 37 7.70 -4.33 9.69
N CYS A 38 8.50 -3.81 10.64
CA CYS A 38 9.24 -4.66 11.55
C CYS A 38 8.31 -5.24 12.66
N PRO A 39 8.69 -6.35 13.31
CA PRO A 39 7.86 -6.99 14.34
C PRO A 39 7.49 -6.07 15.52
N GLN A 40 8.42 -5.19 15.94
CA GLN A 40 8.18 -4.23 17.02
C GLN A 40 7.06 -3.23 16.67
N CYS A 41 7.11 -2.71 15.44
CA CYS A 41 6.08 -1.84 14.90
C CYS A 41 4.76 -2.58 14.70
N ALA A 42 4.78 -3.84 14.26
CA ALA A 42 3.57 -4.64 14.14
C ALA A 42 2.85 -4.80 15.47
N SER A 43 3.57 -5.01 16.58
CA SER A 43 2.99 -5.02 17.93
C SER A 43 2.49 -3.64 18.36
N LYS A 44 3.27 -2.56 18.14
CA LYS A 44 2.91 -1.20 18.55
C LYS A 44 1.67 -0.67 17.82
N PHE A 45 1.54 -0.95 16.53
CA PHE A 45 0.49 -0.42 15.66
C PHE A 45 -0.57 -1.49 15.33
N ASN A 46 -0.67 -2.59 16.08
CA ASN A 46 -1.62 -3.68 15.81
C ASN A 46 -1.62 -4.19 14.35
N GLY A 47 -0.47 -4.13 13.65
CA GLY A 47 -0.35 -4.48 12.24
C GLY A 47 -0.91 -3.45 11.24
N CYS A 48 -1.15 -2.22 11.67
CA CYS A 48 -1.57 -1.11 10.82
C CYS A 48 -0.38 -0.26 10.36
N CYS A 49 -0.57 0.47 9.25
CA CYS A 49 0.46 1.35 8.71
C CYS A 49 0.65 2.65 9.50
N SER A 50 -0.35 3.09 10.28
CA SER A 50 -0.37 4.35 11.04
C SER A 50 -1.32 4.27 12.24
N GLU A 51 -1.21 5.22 13.17
CA GLU A 51 -2.12 5.34 14.33
C GLU A 51 -3.57 5.53 13.90
N GLN A 52 -3.81 6.34 12.86
CA GLN A 52 -5.15 6.55 12.30
C GLN A 52 -5.80 5.24 11.83
N CYS A 53 -5.01 4.34 11.23
CA CYS A 53 -5.51 3.02 10.84
C CYS A 53 -5.76 2.11 12.05
N CYS A 54 -4.98 2.23 13.12
CA CYS A 54 -5.27 1.54 14.39
C CYS A 54 -6.61 2.00 14.98
N GLU A 55 -6.83 3.32 14.99
CA GLU A 55 -8.06 3.93 15.48
C GLU A 55 -9.26 3.48 14.65
N GLU A 56 -9.16 3.52 13.31
CA GLU A 56 -10.21 3.03 12.43
C GLU A 56 -10.50 1.53 12.64
N LEU A 57 -9.47 0.70 12.78
CA LEU A 57 -9.61 -0.74 13.03
C LEU A 57 -10.29 -1.06 14.37
N ALA A 58 -10.14 -0.19 15.38
CA ALA A 58 -10.74 -0.37 16.70
C ALA A 58 -12.23 0.02 16.77
N LEU A 59 -12.77 0.66 15.72
CA LEU A 59 -14.17 1.07 15.68
C LEU A 59 -15.10 -0.11 15.35
N PRO A 60 -16.40 -0.03 15.67
CA PRO A 60 -17.40 -1.00 15.23
C PRO A 60 -17.44 -1.13 13.70
N GLU A 61 -17.78 -2.32 13.20
CA GLU A 61 -17.79 -2.62 11.76
C GLU A 61 -18.68 -1.65 10.95
N GLU A 62 -19.82 -1.23 11.50
CA GLU A 62 -20.71 -0.26 10.87
C GLU A 62 -20.01 1.10 10.64
N GLU A 63 -19.24 1.55 11.62
CA GLU A 63 -18.49 2.80 11.54
C GLU A 63 -17.32 2.70 10.57
N GLN A 64 -16.60 1.56 10.59
CA GLN A 64 -15.55 1.28 9.61
C GLN A 64 -16.12 1.30 8.18
N ARG A 65 -17.31 0.72 7.97
CA ARG A 65 -17.98 0.69 6.67
C ARG A 65 -18.41 2.11 6.26
N ARG A 66 -18.90 2.92 7.19
CA ARG A 66 -19.24 4.34 6.97
C ARG A 66 -18.03 5.17 6.57
N ARG A 67 -16.87 4.98 7.19
CA ARG A 67 -15.62 5.69 6.85
C ARG A 67 -15.03 5.27 5.51
N ARG A 68 -15.26 4.02 5.10
CA ARG A 68 -14.86 3.50 3.78
C ARG A 68 -15.74 4.03 2.65
N ALA A 69 -17.03 4.21 2.90
CA ALA A 69 -17.98 4.69 1.91
C ALA A 69 -17.53 6.03 1.31
N GLY A 70 -17.48 6.11 -0.02
CA GLY A 70 -17.06 7.31 -0.76
C GLY A 70 -15.55 7.48 -0.97
N ARG A 71 -14.70 6.59 -0.43
CA ARG A 71 -13.24 6.53 -0.73
C ARG A 71 -12.89 5.54 -1.84
N GLU A 72 -13.88 4.98 -2.52
CA GLU A 72 -13.69 3.99 -3.58
C GLU A 72 -12.95 4.62 -4.76
N ASN A 73 -11.75 4.13 -5.06
CA ASN A 73 -11.09 4.45 -6.31
C ASN A 73 -11.93 3.86 -7.44
N GLY A 74 -12.54 4.72 -8.26
CA GLY A 74 -13.21 4.29 -9.49
C GLY A 74 -12.28 3.48 -10.39
N ASN A 75 -12.85 2.76 -11.36
CA ASN A 75 -12.08 1.89 -12.25
C ASN A 75 -10.93 2.66 -12.91
N LYS A 76 -9.68 2.32 -12.55
CA LYS A 76 -8.46 2.88 -13.16
C LYS A 76 -8.21 2.22 -14.51
N ILE A 77 -9.06 2.51 -15.50
CA ILE A 77 -8.98 1.95 -16.85
C ILE A 77 -7.91 2.71 -17.64
N PHE A 78 -6.72 2.11 -17.77
CA PHE A 78 -5.71 2.57 -18.71
C PHE A 78 -6.04 2.10 -20.13
N ASN A 79 -6.17 3.03 -21.08
CA ASN A 79 -6.51 2.70 -22.47
C ASN A 79 -5.38 3.11 -23.42
N LYS A 80 -4.70 2.12 -24.01
CA LYS A 80 -3.54 2.30 -24.90
C LYS A 80 -3.89 2.67 -26.35
N SER A 81 -5.17 2.77 -26.72
CA SER A 81 -5.56 3.13 -28.09
C SER A 81 -5.04 4.53 -28.48
N ARG A 82 -4.39 4.62 -29.65
CA ARG A 82 -3.87 5.86 -30.24
C ARG A 82 -5.06 6.79 -30.50
N GLY A 83 -5.32 7.72 -29.58
CA GLY A 83 -6.47 8.65 -29.64
C GLY A 83 -7.19 8.88 -28.31
N ARG A 84 -7.01 8.01 -27.31
CA ARG A 84 -7.51 8.23 -25.94
C ARG A 84 -6.41 8.40 -24.89
N LEU A 85 -5.16 8.18 -25.29
CA LEU A 85 -4.00 8.43 -24.46
C LEU A 85 -3.76 9.95 -24.40
N ASN A 86 -4.31 10.61 -23.39
CA ASN A 86 -4.15 12.07 -23.18
C ASN A 86 -2.87 12.44 -22.42
N SER A 87 -2.01 11.46 -22.17
CA SER A 87 -0.71 11.65 -21.52
C SER A 87 0.35 11.93 -22.58
N LYS A 88 1.00 13.11 -22.49
CA LYS A 88 2.33 13.33 -23.09
C LYS A 88 3.30 12.39 -22.39
N LEU A 89 3.29 11.12 -22.77
CA LEU A 89 4.34 10.20 -22.37
C LEU A 89 5.52 10.49 -23.29
N SER A 90 6.64 10.94 -22.72
CA SER A 90 7.92 11.03 -23.39
C SER A 90 8.47 9.62 -23.63
N ILE A 91 7.78 8.85 -24.48
CA ILE A 91 8.26 7.56 -24.95
C ILE A 91 8.99 7.85 -26.27
N PRO A 92 10.33 7.72 -26.32
CA PRO A 92 11.05 7.90 -27.57
C PRO A 92 10.58 6.88 -28.61
N ASP A 93 10.54 7.30 -29.87
CA ASP A 93 10.10 6.45 -30.97
C ASP A 93 11.15 5.34 -31.20
N PRO A 94 10.76 4.07 -31.35
CA PRO A 94 11.71 2.98 -31.55
C PRO A 94 12.47 3.03 -32.89
N ALA A 95 12.19 4.03 -33.74
CA ALA A 95 12.91 4.31 -34.97
C ALA A 95 13.98 5.42 -34.85
N GLU A 96 14.21 5.98 -33.66
CA GLU A 96 15.38 6.84 -33.34
C GLU A 96 16.53 6.05 -32.70
#